data_AF-A0A6A8AS95-F1
#
_entry.id   AF-A0A6A8AS95-F1
#
_cell.length_a   1.000
_cell.length_b   1.000
_cell.length_c   1.000
_cell.angle_alpha   90.00
_cell.angle_beta   90.00
_cell.angle_gamma   90.00
#
_symmetry.space_group_name_H-M   'P 1'
#
loop_
_entity.id
_entity.type
_entity.pdbx_description
1 polymer ?
#
loop_
_entity_poly.entity_id
_entity_poly.type
_entity_poly.pdbx_seq_one_letter_code
_entity_poly.pdbx_strand_id
1 'polypeptide(L)'
;MDPFMRGVIEQYIDRMLLEDRMQKARDLVAIMDLTETSQEEMALGVFLGTVYSYANEHFLKTYNRYPDDSELEEYRLIIQNRAQEFKSKFRLDPQIQEPIEPKEVSEDEPEENTEEPQEEDEKFSFDSKADKEPVTTILGIPIRE
;
A
#
# COMPACT_ATOMS: atom_id res chain seq x y z
N MET A 1 31.96 -7.47 -4.48
CA MET A 1 31.36 -6.99 -3.22
C MET A 1 31.95 -7.77 -2.06
N ASP A 2 32.23 -7.07 -0.96
CA ASP A 2 32.75 -7.72 0.24
C ASP A 2 31.75 -8.77 0.79
N PRO A 3 32.21 -9.97 1.21
CA PRO A 3 31.33 -11.03 1.72
C PRO A 3 30.45 -10.62 2.90
N PHE A 4 30.93 -9.72 3.76
CA PHE A 4 30.14 -9.21 4.88
C PHE A 4 28.95 -8.40 4.38
N MET A 5 29.17 -7.44 3.47
CA MET A 5 28.09 -6.65 2.89
C MET A 5 27.09 -7.52 2.13
N ARG A 6 27.59 -8.56 1.45
CA ARG A 6 26.72 -9.53 0.80
C ARG A 6 25.80 -10.22 1.79
N GLY A 7 26.34 -10.72 2.90
CA GLY A 7 25.54 -11.33 3.96
C GLY A 7 24.52 -10.38 4.56
N VAL A 8 24.90 -9.12 4.83
CA VAL A 8 24.00 -8.11 5.39
C VAL A 8 22.81 -7.84 4.46
N ILE A 9 23.07 -7.69 3.17
CA ILE A 9 22.02 -7.41 2.18
C ILE A 9 21.11 -8.63 1.98
N GLU A 10 21.68 -9.83 1.87
CA GLU A 10 20.90 -11.06 1.70
C GLU A 10 19.98 -11.32 2.92
N GLN A 11 20.50 -11.15 4.14
CA GLN A 11 19.69 -11.27 5.37
C GLN A 11 18.58 -10.21 5.44
N TYR A 12 18.85 -8.99 4.97
CA TYR A 12 17.83 -7.96 4.90
C TYR A 12 16.72 -8.33 3.93
N ILE A 13 17.07 -8.85 2.75
CA ILE A 13 16.10 -9.35 1.77
C ILE A 13 15.29 -10.50 2.39
N ASP A 14 15.93 -11.46 3.05
CA ASP A 14 15.25 -12.57 3.74
C ASP A 14 14.22 -12.05 4.76
N ARG A 15 14.59 -11.03 5.54
CA ARG A 15 13.69 -10.38 6.50
C ARG A 15 12.53 -9.66 5.82
N MET A 16 12.77 -9.02 4.67
CA MET A 16 11.74 -8.36 3.89
C MET A 16 10.74 -9.36 3.28
N LEU A 17 11.20 -10.57 2.95
CA LEU A 17 10.38 -11.66 2.44
C LEU A 17 9.54 -12.38 3.52
N LEU A 18 9.57 -11.92 4.78
CA LEU A 18 8.67 -12.38 5.83
C LEU A 18 7.28 -11.74 5.68
N GLU A 19 6.22 -12.47 6.01
CA GLU A 19 4.82 -12.01 5.85
C GLU A 19 4.56 -10.62 6.44
N ASP A 20 4.98 -10.35 7.68
CA ASP A 20 4.78 -9.05 8.33
C ASP A 20 5.39 -7.87 7.54
N ARG A 21 6.49 -8.10 6.83
CA ARG A 21 7.17 -7.07 6.02
C ARG A 21 6.55 -6.96 4.64
N MET A 22 6.14 -8.08 4.07
CA MET A 22 5.37 -8.11 2.84
C MET A 22 4.03 -7.37 2.99
N GLN A 23 3.36 -7.51 4.14
CA GLN A 23 2.13 -6.78 4.42
C GLN A 23 2.37 -5.27 4.45
N LYS A 24 3.43 -4.79 5.10
CA LYS A 24 3.78 -3.36 5.08
C LYS A 24 4.06 -2.84 3.67
N ALA A 25 4.70 -3.65 2.83
CA ALA A 25 4.92 -3.29 1.43
C ALA A 25 3.60 -3.20 0.66
N ARG A 26 2.65 -4.12 0.91
CA ARG A 26 1.29 -4.06 0.34
C ARG A 26 0.53 -2.81 0.80
N ASP A 27 0.57 -2.50 2.08
CA ASP A 27 -0.09 -1.32 2.65
C ASP A 27 0.46 -0.02 2.03
N LEU A 28 1.79 0.06 1.87
CA LEU A 28 2.45 1.18 1.19
C LEU A 28 2.00 1.32 -0.27
N VAL A 29 1.93 0.21 -1.01
CA VAL A 29 1.47 0.20 -2.40
C VAL A 29 0.02 0.63 -2.51
N ALA A 30 -0.84 0.18 -1.59
CA ALA A 30 -2.25 0.55 -1.55
C ALA A 30 -2.45 2.06 -1.29
N ILE A 31 -1.59 2.68 -0.48
CA ILE A 31 -1.65 4.13 -0.20
C ILE A 31 -1.26 4.98 -1.42
N MET A 32 -0.33 4.50 -2.25
CA MET A 32 0.18 5.30 -3.36
C MET A 32 -0.81 5.46 -4.51
N ASP A 33 -1.83 4.58 -4.62
CA ASP A 33 -2.95 4.62 -5.58
C ASP A 33 -2.62 5.26 -6.95
N LEU A 34 -1.56 4.75 -7.59
CA LEU A 34 -1.09 5.25 -8.88
C LEU A 34 -1.90 4.59 -10.00
N THR A 35 -2.69 5.41 -10.70
CA THR A 35 -3.63 4.98 -11.75
C THR A 35 -2.97 4.38 -13.00
N GLU A 36 -1.67 4.60 -13.18
CA GLU A 36 -0.94 4.23 -14.41
C GLU A 36 -0.06 2.97 -14.25
N THR A 37 0.20 2.51 -13.02
CA THR A 37 1.15 1.42 -12.76
C THR A 37 0.46 0.22 -12.15
N SER A 38 0.84 -0.99 -12.57
CA SER A 38 0.31 -2.18 -11.89
C SER A 38 0.78 -2.20 -10.43
N GLN A 39 -0.09 -2.65 -9.52
CA GLN A 39 0.28 -2.78 -8.10
C GLN A 39 1.49 -3.72 -7.91
N GLU A 40 1.67 -4.71 -8.79
CA GLU A 40 2.83 -5.60 -8.75
C GLU A 40 4.13 -4.85 -9.10
N GLU A 41 4.13 -4.05 -10.16
CA GLU A 41 5.30 -3.24 -10.53
C GLU A 41 5.62 -2.20 -9.46
N MET A 42 4.58 -1.61 -8.87
CA MET A 42 4.72 -0.69 -7.76
C MET A 42 5.35 -1.37 -6.54
N ALA A 43 4.85 -2.55 -6.17
CA ALA A 43 5.40 -3.34 -5.07
C ALA A 43 6.84 -3.74 -5.30
N LEU A 44 7.16 -4.15 -6.54
CA LEU A 44 8.53 -4.44 -6.92
C LEU A 44 9.40 -3.17 -6.81
N GLY A 45 8.93 -2.03 -7.30
CA GLY A 45 9.63 -0.75 -7.18
C GLY A 45 9.92 -0.37 -5.73
N VAL A 46 8.92 -0.48 -4.85
CA VAL A 46 9.06 -0.25 -3.40
C VAL A 46 10.09 -1.22 -2.80
N PHE A 47 10.00 -2.51 -3.13
CA PHE A 47 10.95 -3.51 -2.66
C PHE A 47 12.38 -3.17 -3.10
N LEU A 48 12.60 -2.95 -4.40
CA LEU A 48 13.91 -2.60 -4.97
C LEU A 48 14.48 -1.33 -4.31
N GLY A 49 13.67 -0.28 -4.22
CA GLY A 49 14.08 1.00 -3.63
C GLY A 49 14.45 0.86 -2.15
N THR A 50 13.68 0.08 -1.39
CA THR A 50 13.93 -0.13 0.03
C THR A 50 15.26 -0.89 0.26
N VAL A 51 15.49 -1.98 -0.47
CA VAL A 51 16.74 -2.73 -0.36
C VAL A 51 17.92 -1.86 -0.81
N TYR A 52 17.75 -1.03 -1.86
CA TYR A 52 18.84 -0.18 -2.38
C TYR A 52 19.24 0.89 -1.37
N SER A 53 18.24 1.56 -0.78
CA SER A 53 18.47 2.53 0.29
C SER A 53 19.18 1.89 1.48
N TYR A 54 18.76 0.69 1.88
CA TYR A 54 19.37 -0.03 2.98
C TYR A 54 20.84 -0.40 2.70
N ALA A 55 21.13 -0.89 1.49
CA ALA A 55 22.49 -1.23 1.08
C ALA A 55 23.40 0.02 1.12
N ASN A 56 22.97 1.12 0.51
CA ASN A 56 23.73 2.38 0.52
C ASN A 56 24.01 2.90 1.94
N GLU A 57 23.00 2.88 2.81
CA GLU A 57 23.16 3.31 4.20
C GLU A 57 24.19 2.44 4.93
N HIS A 58 24.16 1.12 4.71
CA HIS A 58 25.14 0.20 5.32
C HIS A 58 26.56 0.37 4.75
N PHE A 59 26.71 0.65 3.45
CA PHE A 59 28.00 0.98 2.86
C PHE A 59 28.59 2.25 3.48
N LEU A 60 27.77 3.30 3.61
CA LEU A 60 28.17 4.54 4.26
C LEU A 60 28.58 4.31 5.72
N LYS A 61 27.81 3.53 6.49
CA LYS A 61 28.14 3.25 7.90
C LYS A 61 29.39 2.39 8.07
N THR A 62 29.61 1.42 7.19
CA THR A 62 30.68 0.41 7.36
C THR A 62 32.00 0.87 6.77
N TYR A 63 31.97 1.50 5.59
CA TYR A 63 33.18 1.88 4.84
C TYR A 63 33.33 3.39 4.64
N ASN A 64 32.37 4.19 5.11
CA ASN A 64 32.35 5.65 4.93
C ASN A 64 32.49 6.08 3.45
N ARG A 65 31.86 5.32 2.56
CA ARG A 65 31.82 5.58 1.12
C ARG A 65 30.55 5.00 0.49
N TYR A 66 30.26 5.43 -0.73
CA TYR A 66 29.28 4.77 -1.58
C TYR A 66 29.86 3.49 -2.20
N PRO A 67 29.02 2.50 -2.55
CA PRO A 67 29.45 1.34 -3.30
C PRO A 67 29.99 1.75 -4.67
N ASP A 68 31.02 1.04 -5.15
CA ASP A 68 31.52 1.22 -6.52
C ASP A 68 30.68 0.45 -7.55
N ASP A 69 30.95 0.66 -8.84
CA ASP A 69 30.17 0.03 -9.94
C ASP A 69 30.20 -1.50 -9.89
N SER A 70 31.31 -2.11 -9.43
CA SER A 70 31.43 -3.56 -9.33
C SER A 70 30.58 -4.12 -8.20
N GLU A 71 30.52 -3.42 -7.08
CA GLU A 71 29.68 -3.75 -5.93
C GLU A 71 28.20 -3.55 -6.25
N LEU A 72 27.87 -2.49 -7.00
CA LEU A 72 26.52 -2.23 -7.49
C LEU A 72 26.02 -3.33 -8.44
N GLU A 73 26.88 -3.85 -9.32
CA GLU A 73 26.48 -4.94 -10.21
C GLU A 73 26.26 -6.26 -9.46
N GLU A 74 27.12 -6.60 -8.49
CA GLU A 74 26.87 -7.77 -7.63
C GLU A 74 25.58 -7.61 -6.82
N TYR A 75 25.35 -6.41 -6.28
CA TYR A 75 24.11 -6.08 -5.59
C TYR A 75 22.89 -6.27 -6.50
N ARG A 76 22.94 -5.74 -7.72
CA ARG A 76 21.89 -5.87 -8.72
C ARG A 76 21.59 -7.34 -9.02
N LEU A 77 22.63 -8.17 -9.15
CA LEU A 77 22.51 -9.60 -9.40
C LEU A 77 21.81 -10.32 -8.25
N ILE A 78 22.18 -10.02 -7.00
CA ILE A 78 21.51 -10.56 -5.81
C ILE A 78 20.02 -10.22 -5.85
N ILE A 79 19.69 -8.94 -6.04
CA ILE A 79 18.29 -8.54 -6.07
C ILE A 79 17.52 -9.19 -7.21
N GLN A 80 18.09 -9.24 -8.42
CA GLN A 80 17.41 -9.84 -9.58
C GLN A 80 17.05 -11.31 -9.32
N ASN A 81 17.96 -12.05 -8.70
CA ASN A 81 17.72 -13.44 -8.34
C ASN A 81 16.62 -13.56 -7.27
N ARG A 82 16.63 -12.69 -6.25
CA ARG A 82 15.63 -12.71 -5.17
C ARG A 82 14.30 -12.02 -5.52
N ALA A 83 14.25 -11.21 -6.56
CA ALA A 83 13.05 -10.48 -6.99
C ALA A 83 11.92 -11.43 -7.41
N GLN A 84 12.26 -12.58 -7.97
CA GLN A 84 11.27 -13.61 -8.32
C GLN A 84 10.61 -14.21 -7.06
N GLU A 85 11.37 -14.39 -5.98
CA GLU A 85 10.84 -14.83 -4.69
C GLU A 85 9.94 -13.77 -4.05
N PHE A 86 10.29 -12.49 -4.20
CA PHE A 86 9.43 -11.40 -3.77
C PHE A 86 8.10 -11.44 -4.52
N LYS A 87 8.13 -11.55 -5.85
CA LYS A 87 6.92 -11.64 -6.68
C LYS A 87 6.04 -12.82 -6.31
N SER A 88 6.63 -14.01 -6.12
CA SER A 88 5.86 -15.20 -5.76
C SER A 88 5.15 -15.06 -4.41
N LYS A 89 5.80 -14.45 -3.42
CA LYS A 89 5.21 -14.17 -2.11
C LYS A 89 4.20 -13.02 -2.14
N PHE A 90 4.43 -12.02 -2.99
CA PHE A 90 3.53 -10.88 -3.11
C PHE A 90 2.17 -11.30 -3.69
N ARG A 91 2.19 -12.25 -4.63
CA ARG A 91 1.01 -12.83 -5.32
C ARG A 91 0.19 -13.82 -4.50
N LEU A 92 0.55 -14.13 -3.25
CA LEU A 92 -0.28 -14.95 -2.36
C LEU A 92 -1.57 -14.20 -2.04
N ASP A 93 -2.55 -14.53 -2.90
CA ASP A 93 -3.98 -14.26 -3.02
C ASP A 93 -4.51 -12.84 -2.69
N PRO A 94 -5.49 -12.35 -3.47
CA PRO A 94 -6.31 -11.24 -3.02
C PRO A 94 -6.84 -11.63 -1.65
N GLN A 95 -6.65 -10.78 -0.64
CA GLN A 95 -7.49 -10.88 0.54
C GLN A 95 -8.91 -10.77 0.01
N ILE A 96 -9.60 -11.91 -0.09
CA ILE A 96 -11.04 -11.96 -0.16
C ILE A 96 -11.43 -11.19 1.10
N GLN A 97 -11.82 -9.93 0.93
CA GLN A 97 -12.74 -9.33 1.86
C GLN A 97 -13.93 -10.28 1.79
N GLU A 98 -14.01 -11.22 2.74
CA GLU A 98 -15.24 -11.96 2.94
C GLU A 98 -16.33 -10.89 2.99
N PRO A 99 -17.38 -10.99 2.15
CA PRO A 99 -18.53 -10.13 2.29
C PRO A 99 -18.91 -10.20 3.76
N ILE A 100 -19.00 -9.05 4.42
CA ILE A 100 -19.59 -8.98 5.75
C ILE A 100 -20.97 -9.64 5.59
N GLU A 101 -21.10 -10.89 6.03
CA GLU A 101 -22.38 -11.59 6.00
C GLU A 101 -23.34 -10.69 6.78
N PRO A 102 -24.45 -10.25 6.18
CA PRO A 102 -25.49 -9.61 6.96
C PRO A 102 -25.91 -10.64 8.00
N LYS A 103 -25.72 -10.31 9.29
CA LYS A 103 -26.24 -11.09 10.41
C LYS A 103 -27.65 -11.56 10.05
N GLU A 104 -27.82 -12.87 9.92
CA GLU A 104 -29.14 -13.48 9.95
C GLU A 104 -29.79 -13.05 11.27
N VAL A 105 -30.79 -12.17 11.16
CA VAL A 105 -31.76 -11.96 12.23
C VAL A 105 -32.74 -13.11 12.06
N SER A 106 -32.52 -14.18 12.80
CA SER A 106 -33.49 -15.26 12.96
C SER A 106 -34.55 -14.86 14.00
N GLU A 107 -35.75 -15.38 13.78
CA GLU A 107 -36.95 -15.41 14.66
C GLU A 107 -37.77 -14.11 14.62
N ASP A 108 -39.05 -14.06 14.24
CA ASP A 108 -40.12 -15.05 14.14
C ASP A 108 -41.21 -14.55 13.16
N GLU A 109 -41.89 -15.45 12.45
CA GLU A 109 -43.22 -15.17 11.87
C GLU A 109 -44.26 -14.99 13.02
N PRO A 110 -45.30 -14.15 12.83
CA PRO A 110 -46.56 -14.72 12.34
C PRO A 110 -47.40 -13.80 11.41
N GLU A 111 -48.08 -14.48 10.47
CA GLU A 111 -49.46 -14.32 9.95
C GLU A 111 -50.06 -12.93 9.61
N GLU A 112 -50.32 -12.76 8.30
CA GLU A 112 -51.61 -12.45 7.65
C GLU A 112 -52.52 -11.31 8.18
N ASN A 113 -52.61 -10.18 7.43
CA ASN A 113 -53.85 -9.64 6.84
C ASN A 113 -53.67 -8.25 6.19
N THR A 114 -54.09 -8.17 4.93
CA THR A 114 -54.94 -7.16 4.24
C THR A 114 -54.67 -5.63 4.27
N GLU A 115 -54.88 -5.06 3.08
CA GLU A 115 -55.30 -3.68 2.71
C GLU A 115 -54.23 -2.70 2.16
N GLU A 116 -54.31 -2.45 0.85
CA GLU A 116 -53.87 -1.22 0.16
C GLU A 116 -54.57 0.01 0.78
N PRO A 117 -53.94 1.22 0.83
CA PRO A 117 -54.01 2.14 -0.32
C PRO A 117 -52.80 3.09 -0.55
N GLN A 118 -52.60 3.40 -1.83
CA GLN A 118 -52.33 4.69 -2.53
C GLN A 118 -51.49 5.85 -1.92
N GLU A 119 -50.66 6.41 -2.84
CA GLU A 119 -50.20 7.82 -3.01
C GLU A 119 -49.26 8.39 -1.91
N GLU A 120 -48.20 9.16 -2.14
CA GLU A 120 -47.96 10.27 -3.08
C GLU A 120 -46.46 10.41 -3.45
N ASP A 121 -46.21 11.02 -4.61
CA ASP A 121 -44.94 11.58 -5.05
C ASP A 121 -44.39 12.63 -4.07
N GLU A 122 -43.13 12.49 -3.61
CA GLU A 122 -42.35 13.65 -3.18
C GLU A 122 -40.98 13.74 -3.87
N LYS A 123 -40.83 14.87 -4.53
CA LYS A 123 -39.76 15.27 -5.44
C LYS A 123 -38.40 15.34 -4.75
N PHE A 124 -37.40 14.86 -5.50
CA PHE A 124 -36.02 15.34 -5.45
C PHE A 124 -35.99 16.88 -5.34
N SER A 125 -35.42 17.41 -4.26
CA SER A 125 -34.97 18.80 -4.19
C SER A 125 -33.48 18.82 -3.82
N PHE A 126 -32.67 19.25 -4.78
CA PHE A 126 -31.24 19.47 -4.62
C PHE A 126 -31.07 20.94 -4.21
N ASP A 127 -30.86 21.20 -2.92
CA ASP A 127 -30.65 22.56 -2.43
C ASP A 127 -29.18 22.95 -2.60
N SER A 128 -28.91 23.56 -3.75
CA SER A 128 -27.64 24.20 -4.10
C SER A 128 -27.56 25.53 -3.37
N LYS A 129 -26.85 25.57 -2.23
CA LYS A 129 -26.23 26.77 -1.64
C LYS A 129 -25.34 26.39 -0.46
N ALA A 130 -24.08 26.10 -0.73
CA ALA A 130 -23.00 26.29 0.23
C ALA A 130 -21.97 27.21 -0.44
N ASP A 131 -21.98 28.45 0.03
CA ASP A 131 -21.25 29.57 -0.53
C ASP A 131 -19.73 29.36 -0.51
N LYS A 132 -19.11 29.96 -1.51
CA LYS A 132 -17.67 30.01 -1.76
C LYS A 132 -16.96 30.80 -0.66
N GLU A 133 -16.35 30.12 0.30
CA GLU A 133 -15.27 30.71 1.11
C GLU A 133 -13.90 30.29 0.52
N PRO A 134 -12.96 31.22 0.33
CA PRO A 134 -11.63 30.89 -0.17
C PRO A 134 -10.83 30.06 0.84
N VAL A 135 -10.12 29.05 0.33
CA VAL A 135 -9.36 27.98 1.02
C VAL A 135 -8.11 28.49 1.76
N THR A 136 -8.07 29.74 2.22
CA THR A 136 -6.86 30.34 2.79
C THR A 136 -6.82 30.37 4.32
N THR A 137 -7.82 29.83 5.01
CA THR A 137 -7.89 29.86 6.49
C THR A 137 -7.63 28.51 7.16
N ILE A 138 -7.52 27.41 6.40
CA ILE A 138 -7.29 26.06 6.98
C ILE A 138 -5.79 25.78 7.18
N LEU A 139 -4.91 26.45 6.44
CA LEU A 139 -3.46 26.28 6.57
C LEU A 139 -2.88 27.52 7.26
N GLY A 140 -2.69 27.43 8.57
CA GLY A 140 -2.11 28.48 9.43
C GLY A 140 -0.69 28.88 9.03
N ILE A 141 -0.56 29.62 7.94
CA ILE A 141 0.68 30.20 7.43
C ILE A 141 0.63 31.70 7.71
N PRO A 142 1.49 32.25 8.59
CA PRO A 142 1.53 33.68 8.83
C PRO A 142 2.17 34.40 7.63
N ILE A 143 1.47 35.41 7.10
CA ILE A 143 2.00 36.36 6.11
C ILE A 143 2.87 37.38 6.88
N ARG A 144 4.15 37.49 6.52
CA ARG A 144 5.03 38.55 7.04
C ARG A 144 4.74 39.86 6.31
N GLU A 145 4.53 40.94 7.06
CA GLU A 145 4.53 42.33 6.59
C GLU A 145 5.93 42.81 6.17
#